data_AF-A0A3A5ARJ8-F1
#
_entry.id   AF-A0A3A5ARJ8-F1
#
_cell.length_a   1.000
_cell.length_b   1.000
_cell.length_c   1.000
_cell.angle_alpha   90.00
_cell.angle_beta   90.00
_cell.angle_gamma   90.00
#
_symmetry.space_group_name_H-M   'P 1'
#
loop_
_entity.id
_entity.type
_entity.pdbx_description
1 polymer ?
#
loop_
_entity_poly.entity_id
_entity_poly.type
_entity_poly.pdbx_seq_one_letter_code
_entity_poly.pdbx_strand_id
1 'polypeptide(L)'
;MEKDLKGIKLRIKYDKESDILYVSFGNPRPGISREVREGDLVRFDPYTDEVVGITILDFKAKYMSSSQLTLCQSAKNVVPIILGQIPRYQGKERQPQLS
;
A
#
# COMPACT_ATOMS: atom_id res chain seq x y z
N MET A 1 11.03 -5.18 16.51
CA MET A 1 11.65 -5.30 15.17
C MET A 1 10.74 -4.60 14.16
N GLU A 2 10.81 -3.27 14.10
CA GLU A 2 10.23 -2.50 12.99
C GLU A 2 11.15 -2.69 11.79
N LYS A 3 10.66 -3.33 10.72
CA LYS A 3 11.41 -3.36 9.46
C LYS A 3 11.33 -1.97 8.84
N ASP A 4 12.41 -1.21 9.05
CA ASP A 4 12.75 0.04 8.42
C ASP A 4 12.38 0.07 6.92
N LEU A 5 11.35 0.85 6.57
CA LEU A 5 11.10 1.37 5.22
C LEU A 5 12.13 2.48 4.86
N LYS A 6 13.39 2.35 5.30
CA LYS A 6 14.41 3.39 5.12
C LYS A 6 14.79 3.51 3.65
N GLY A 7 14.23 4.51 2.98
CA GLY A 7 14.63 4.96 1.64
C GLY A 7 13.52 4.97 0.59
N ILE A 8 12.39 4.33 0.85
CA ILE A 8 11.27 4.31 -0.10
C ILE A 8 10.44 5.58 0.09
N LYS A 9 10.46 6.45 -0.93
CA LYS A 9 9.64 7.67 -0.95
C LYS A 9 8.16 7.30 -0.99
N LEU A 10 7.45 7.50 0.11
CA LEU A 10 6.00 7.30 0.16
C LEU A 10 5.30 8.52 -0.43
N ARG A 11 4.44 8.31 -1.44
CA ARG A 11 3.56 9.35 -1.98
C ARG A 11 2.12 9.01 -1.64
N ILE A 12 1.45 9.93 -0.97
CA ILE A 12 0.04 9.78 -0.58
C ILE A 12 -0.76 10.85 -1.31
N LYS A 13 -1.83 10.43 -1.99
CA LYS A 13 -2.81 11.33 -2.60
C LYS A 13 -4.19 10.89 -2.15
N TYR A 14 -4.97 11.83 -1.63
CA TYR A 14 -6.37 11.59 -1.29
C TYR A 14 -7.27 12.31 -2.28
N ASP A 15 -8.22 11.57 -2.82
CA ASP A 15 -9.33 12.09 -3.60
C ASP A 15 -10.53 12.30 -2.67
N LYS A 16 -10.87 13.57 -2.44
CA LYS A 16 -11.95 13.96 -1.53
C LYS A 16 -13.33 13.72 -2.12
N GLU A 17 -13.46 13.79 -3.45
CA GLU A 17 -14.76 13.67 -4.13
C GLU A 17 -15.23 12.22 -4.16
N SER A 18 -14.28 11.29 -4.35
CA SER A 18 -14.57 9.85 -4.43
C SER A 18 -14.29 9.08 -3.12
N ASP A 19 -13.78 9.74 -2.08
CA ASP A 19 -13.28 9.13 -0.83
C ASP A 19 -12.24 8.01 -1.06
N ILE A 20 -11.24 8.26 -1.91
CA ILE A 20 -10.20 7.27 -2.26
C ILE A 20 -8.83 7.73 -1.79
N LEU A 21 -8.10 6.87 -1.07
CA LEU A 21 -6.70 7.07 -0.75
C LEU A 21 -5.80 6.26 -1.69
N TYR A 22 -4.90 6.95 -2.37
CA TYR A 22 -3.83 6.36 -3.17
C TYR A 22 -2.49 6.48 -2.44
N VAL A 23 -1.81 5.35 -2.29
CA VAL A 23 -0.46 5.26 -1.73
C VAL A 23 0.46 4.65 -2.78
N SER A 24 1.56 5.34 -3.10
CA SER A 24 2.61 4.82 -3.98
C SER A 24 3.91 4.65 -3.22
N PHE A 25 4.56 3.51 -3.42
CA PHE A 25 5.88 3.21 -2.88
C PHE A 25 6.94 3.54 -3.93
N GLY A 26 7.75 4.56 -3.68
CA GLY A 26 8.73 5.07 -4.63
C GLY A 26 8.10 5.94 -5.72
N ASN A 27 8.59 5.81 -6.95
CA ASN A 27 8.00 6.50 -8.10
C ASN A 27 6.72 5.78 -8.55
N PRO A 28 5.64 6.51 -8.90
CA PRO A 28 4.45 5.90 -9.47
C PRO A 28 4.81 5.09 -10.71
N ARG A 29 4.46 3.80 -10.70
CA ARG A 29 4.70 2.87 -11.80
C ARG A 29 3.46 1.98 -12.02
N PRO A 30 3.27 1.40 -13.22
CA PRO A 30 2.20 0.44 -13.48
C PRO A 30 2.24 -0.73 -12.48
N GLY A 31 1.08 -1.35 -12.24
CA GLY A 31 0.98 -2.48 -11.34
C GLY A 31 -0.41 -3.08 -11.37
N ILE A 32 -0.49 -4.39 -11.13
CA ILE A 32 -1.75 -5.14 -11.06
C ILE A 32 -2.33 -5.05 -9.66
N SER A 33 -3.63 -4.81 -9.55
CA SER A 33 -4.32 -4.71 -8.26
C SER A 33 -4.83 -6.08 -7.83
N ARG A 34 -4.62 -6.43 -6.56
CA ARG A 34 -5.33 -7.52 -5.89
C ARG A 34 -6.06 -6.95 -4.69
N GLU A 35 -7.33 -7.28 -4.56
CA GLU A 35 -8.14 -6.90 -3.41
C GLU A 35 -7.79 -7.84 -2.25
N VAL A 36 -7.34 -7.27 -1.12
CA VAL A 36 -6.97 -8.05 0.08
C VAL A 36 -8.07 -8.01 1.13
N ARG A 37 -8.94 -7.00 1.04
CA ARG A 37 -10.15 -6.79 1.83
C ARG A 37 -11.07 -5.89 1.02
N GLU A 38 -12.36 -5.90 1.29
CA GLU A 38 -13.37 -5.06 0.63
C GLU A 38 -12.93 -3.58 0.50
N GLY A 39 -12.61 -3.19 -0.73
CA GLY A 39 -12.13 -1.86 -1.10
C GLY A 39 -10.69 -1.53 -0.72
N ASP A 40 -9.93 -2.46 -0.14
CA ASP A 40 -8.49 -2.34 0.09
C ASP A 40 -7.74 -3.13 -0.99
N LEU A 41 -7.15 -2.40 -1.95
CA LEU A 41 -6.45 -2.99 -3.07
C LEU A 41 -4.94 -2.77 -2.92
N VAL A 42 -4.17 -3.85 -3.01
CA VAL A 42 -2.70 -3.78 -3.07
C VAL A 42 -2.27 -3.91 -4.52
N ARG A 43 -1.37 -3.02 -4.95
CA ARG A 43 -0.82 -3.00 -6.29
C ARG A 43 0.56 -3.65 -6.30
N PHE A 44 0.76 -4.57 -7.23
CA PHE A 44 2.01 -5.31 -7.39
C PHE A 44 2.64 -5.04 -8.76
N ASP A 45 3.96 -5.03 -8.81
CA ASP A 45 4.69 -5.16 -10.06
C ASP A 45 4.45 -6.58 -10.62
N PRO A 46 3.96 -6.72 -11.86
CA PRO A 46 3.58 -8.03 -12.39
C PRO A 46 4.76 -8.97 -12.66
N TYR A 47 6.00 -8.47 -12.68
CA TYR A 47 7.19 -9.27 -12.98
C TYR A 47 7.98 -9.64 -11.73
N THR A 48 8.03 -8.72 -10.76
CA THR A 48 8.80 -8.91 -9.51
C THR A 48 7.92 -9.28 -8.32
N ASP A 49 6.60 -9.19 -8.45
CA ASP A 49 5.62 -9.27 -7.38
C ASP A 49 5.85 -8.21 -6.26
N GLU A 50 6.71 -7.21 -6.48
CA GLU A 50 6.94 -6.16 -5.48
C GLU A 50 5.68 -5.33 -5.26
N VAL A 51 5.38 -4.98 -4.00
CA VAL A 51 4.31 -4.02 -3.72
C VAL A 51 4.71 -2.63 -4.21
N VAL A 52 3.92 -2.06 -5.13
CA VAL A 52 4.16 -0.74 -5.75
C VAL A 52 3.17 0.33 -5.29
N GLY A 53 2.06 -0.07 -4.68
CA GLY A 53 1.11 0.87 -4.09
C GLY A 53 -0.09 0.21 -3.42
N ILE A 54 -0.97 1.06 -2.87
CA ILE A 54 -2.23 0.67 -2.27
C ILE A 54 -3.30 1.67 -2.74
N THR A 55 -4.49 1.18 -3.04
CA THR A 55 -5.71 1.98 -3.24
C THR A 55 -6.72 1.58 -2.18
N ILE A 56 -7.23 2.54 -1.42
CA ILE A 56 -8.24 2.31 -0.39
C ILE A 56 -9.50 3.08 -0.77
N LEU A 57 -10.58 2.36 -1.04
CA LEU A 57 -11.91 2.89 -1.30
C LEU A 57 -12.64 3.17 0.03
N ASP A 58 -13.46 4.23 0.05
CA ASP A 58 -14.19 4.70 1.23
C ASP A 58 -13.27 4.97 2.43
N PHE A 59 -12.09 5.54 2.18
CA PHE A 59 -11.02 5.63 3.17
C PHE A 59 -11.45 6.39 4.42
N LYS A 60 -12.08 7.55 4.27
CA LYS A 60 -12.52 8.38 5.41
C LYS A 60 -13.64 7.66 6.15
N ALA A 61 -14.61 7.08 5.44
CA ALA A 61 -15.71 6.35 6.07
C ALA A 61 -15.21 5.16 6.91
N LYS A 62 -14.25 4.38 6.37
CA LYS A 62 -13.71 3.18 7.02
C LYS A 62 -12.71 3.46 8.13
N TYR A 63 -11.86 4.48 7.96
CA TYR A 63 -10.65 4.64 8.80
C TYR A 63 -10.55 5.97 9.56
N MET A 64 -11.50 6.90 9.36
CA MET A 64 -11.50 8.20 10.05
C MET A 64 -12.80 8.50 10.82
N SER A 65 -13.85 7.67 10.72
CA SER A 65 -15.21 8.01 11.19
C SER A 65 -15.39 8.08 12.72
N SER A 66 -14.38 7.78 13.52
CA SER A 66 -14.47 7.77 14.99
C SER A 66 -13.25 8.37 15.71
N SER A 67 -12.30 8.92 14.96
CA SER A 67 -10.98 9.26 15.47
C SER A 67 -10.59 10.69 15.08
N GLN A 68 -9.99 11.45 16.02
CA GLN A 68 -9.46 12.81 15.77
C GLN A 68 -8.19 12.81 14.89
N LEU A 69 -7.95 11.72 14.16
CA LEU A 69 -6.75 11.53 13.37
C LEU A 69 -6.83 12.33 12.07
N THR A 70 -5.74 13.00 11.74
CA THR A 70 -5.57 13.59 10.41
C THR A 70 -5.48 12.50 9.34
N LEU A 71 -5.66 12.88 8.09
CA LEU A 71 -5.51 11.97 6.95
C LEU A 71 -4.14 11.28 6.94
N CYS A 72 -3.07 12.03 7.18
CA CYS A 72 -1.71 11.51 7.19
C CYS A 72 -1.50 10.50 8.32
N GLN A 73 -2.04 10.77 9.52
CA GLN A 73 -1.97 9.83 10.64
C GLN A 73 -2.77 8.55 10.35
N SER A 74 -3.99 8.69 9.83
CA SER A 74 -4.83 7.55 9.46
C SER A 74 -4.15 6.68 8.40
N ALA A 75 -3.57 7.31 7.37
CA ALA A 75 -2.82 6.59 6.33
C ALA A 75 -1.59 5.85 6.90
N LYS A 76 -0.83 6.49 7.80
CA LYS A 76 0.32 5.85 8.48
C LYS A 76 -0.07 4.65 9.33
N ASN A 77 -1.27 4.65 9.92
CA ASN A 77 -1.75 3.56 10.75
C ASN A 77 -2.28 2.39 9.92
N VAL A 78 -2.99 2.67 8.83
CA VAL A 78 -3.70 1.65 8.03
C VAL A 78 -2.76 0.92 7.07
N VAL A 79 -1.79 1.62 6.46
CA VAL A 79 -0.87 1.01 5.48
C VAL A 79 -0.15 -0.22 6.02
N PRO A 80 0.48 -0.22 7.22
CA PRO A 80 1.13 -1.41 7.76
C PRO A 80 0.17 -2.58 8.01
N ILE A 81 -1.07 -2.29 8.40
CA ILE A 81 -2.09 -3.30 8.67
C ILE A 81 -2.45 -4.03 7.37
N ILE A 82 -2.71 -3.28 6.29
CA ILE A 82 -3.01 -3.85 4.95
C ILE A 82 -1.82 -4.68 4.46
N LEU A 83 -0.59 -4.18 4.61
CA LEU A 83 0.61 -4.93 4.22
C LEU A 83 0.79 -6.23 5.03
N GLY A 84 0.37 -6.25 6.29
CA GLY A 84 0.41 -7.44 7.14
C GLY A 84 -0.59 -8.53 6.77
N GLN A 85 -1.64 -8.20 6.01
CA GLN A 85 -2.63 -9.16 5.51
C GLN A 85 -2.18 -9.91 4.26
N ILE A 86 -1.11 -9.44 3.61
CA ILE A 86 -0.54 -10.12 2.45
C ILE A 86 0.23 -11.34 2.98
N PRO A 87 -0.19 -12.58 2.68
CA PRO A 87 0.55 -13.77 3.10
C PRO A 87 1.99 -13.63 2.62
N ARG A 88 2.95 -13.71 3.57
CA ARG A 88 4.36 -13.31 3.44
C ARG A 88 4.81 -13.17 1.99
N TYR A 89 4.98 -11.92 1.55
CA TYR A 89 5.82 -11.64 0.41
C TYR A 89 7.23 -12.17 0.71
N GLN A 90 7.61 -13.28 0.09
CA GLN A 90 8.97 -13.83 0.12
C GLN A 90 9.88 -12.96 -0.75
N GLY A 91 10.12 -11.72 -0.31
CA GLY A 91 11.19 -10.90 -0.86
C GLY A 91 12.53 -11.57 -0.56
N LYS A 92 13.20 -12.03 -1.63
CA LYS A 92 14.49 -12.74 -1.75
C LYS A 92 14.46 -14.27 -1.64
N GLU A 93 14.36 -14.93 -2.80
CA GLU A 93 15.35 -15.88 -3.33
C GLU A 93 15.07 -16.12 -4.83
N ARG A 94 15.49 -15.19 -5.69
CA ARG A 94 15.81 -15.53 -7.08
C ARG A 94 17.28 -15.20 -7.27
N GLN A 95 18.13 -16.24 -7.23
CA GLN A 95 19.48 -16.18 -7.79
C GLN A 95 19.37 -15.65 -9.23
N PRO A 96 20.30 -14.81 -9.70
CA PRO A 96 20.30 -14.39 -11.09
C PRO A 96 20.46 -15.66 -11.94
N GLN A 97 19.47 -15.96 -12.78
CA GLN A 97 19.70 -16.88 -13.88
C GLN A 97 20.63 -16.14 -14.84
N LEU A 98 21.92 -16.44 -14.76
CA LEU A 98 22.85 -16.15 -15.83
C LEU A 98 22.40 -16.96 -17.05
N SER A 99 22.11 -16.24 -18.14
CA SER A 99 22.09 -16.77 -19.50
C SER A 99 23.19 -16.07 -20.29
#